data_AF-A0A937KFN1-F1
#
_entry.id   AF-A0A937KFN1-F1
#
_cell.length_a   1.000
_cell.length_b   1.000
_cell.length_c   1.000
_cell.angle_alpha   90.00
_cell.angle_beta   90.00
_cell.angle_gamma   90.00
#
_symmetry.space_group_name_H-M   'P 1'
#
loop_
_entity.id
_entity.type
_entity.pdbx_description
1 polymer ?
#
loop_
_entity_poly.entity_id
_entity_poly.type
_entity_poly.pdbx_seq_one_letter_code
_entity_poly.pdbx_strand_id
1 'polypeptide(L)' 'LKDLDPVTEGWDGTFIGRPMPQTDYWFRVFLEDGREFKGHFSLVRGTD' A
#
# COMPACT_ATOMS: atom_id res chain seq x y z
N LEU A 1 3.01 -9.62 3.00
CA LEU A 1 3.20 -8.27 3.57
C LEU A 1 4.33 -7.62 2.77
N LYS A 2 4.11 -6.43 2.21
CA LYS A 2 5.10 -5.69 1.42
C LYS A 2 5.44 -4.44 2.20
N ASP A 3 6.73 -4.22 2.45
CA ASP A 3 7.22 -2.98 3.04
C ASP A 3 7.61 -2.04 1.90
N LEU A 4 7.29 -0.76 2.05
CA LEU A 4 7.51 0.26 1.03
C LEU A 4 8.42 1.33 1.60
N ASP A 5 9.32 1.83 0.76
CA ASP A 5 10.06 3.05 1.07
C ASP A 5 9.15 4.25 0.77
N PRO A 6 8.89 5.14 1.75
CA PRO A 6 8.01 6.30 1.59
C PRO A 6 8.52 7.33 0.56
N VAL A 7 9.80 7.29 0.15
CA VAL A 7 10.33 8.22 -0.87
C VAL A 7 10.28 7.68 -2.29
N THR A 8 9.77 6.46 -2.47
CA THR A 8 9.62 5.82 -3.79
C THR A 8 8.19 5.95 -4.33
N GLU A 9 7.96 5.50 -5.56
CA GLU A 9 6.66 5.56 -6.26
C GLU A 9 5.52 4.78 -5.56
N GLY A 10 5.82 4.07 -4.47
CA GLY A 10 4.84 3.38 -3.65
C GLY A 10 4.42 2.04 -4.25
N TRP A 11 3.13 1.73 -4.21
CA TRP A 11 2.61 0.45 -4.66
C TRP A 11 1.67 0.59 -5.86
N ASP A 12 2.07 -0.07 -6.95
CA ASP A 12 1.37 -0.17 -8.23
C ASP A 12 0.20 -1.18 -8.25
N GLY A 13 -0.11 -1.82 -7.12
CA GLY A 13 -1.13 -2.87 -7.06
C GLY A 13 -0.64 -4.27 -7.44
N THR A 14 0.69 -4.51 -7.57
CA THR A 14 1.27 -5.83 -7.83
C THR A 14 2.08 -6.40 -6.66
N PHE A 15 1.99 -7.71 -6.43
CA PHE A 15 2.80 -8.43 -5.44
C PHE A 15 3.51 -9.60 -6.12
N ILE A 16 4.85 -9.58 -6.12
CA ILE A 16 5.69 -10.58 -6.79
C ILE A 16 5.29 -10.73 -8.27
N GLY A 17 5.13 -9.59 -8.95
CA GLY A 17 4.75 -9.52 -10.37
C GLY A 17 3.31 -9.93 -10.68
N ARG A 18 2.48 -10.22 -9.67
CA ARG A 18 1.07 -10.61 -9.87
C ARG A 18 0.12 -9.49 -9.44
N PRO A 19 -0.93 -9.18 -10.21
CA PRO A 19 -1.91 -8.18 -9.81
C PRO A 19 -2.67 -8.65 -8.56
N MET A 20 -2.79 -7.76 -7.58
CA MET A 20 -3.57 -8.02 -6.37
C MET A 20 -5.06 -7.69 -6.60
N PRO A 21 -5.99 -8.27 -5.83
CA PRO A 21 -7.43 -8.01 -5.95
C PRO A 21 -7.82 -6.51 -5.87
N GLN A 22 -8.88 -6.11 -6.58
CA GLN A 22 -9.50 -4.79 -6.34
C GLN A 22 -10.34 -4.86 -5.06
N THR A 23 -9.76 -4.46 -3.94
CA THR A 23 -10.37 -4.52 -2.60
C THR A 23 -9.73 -3.48 -1.69
N ASP A 24 -10.16 -3.41 -0.44
CA ASP A 24 -9.56 -2.59 0.60
C ASP A 24 -8.27 -3.20 1.15
N TYR A 25 -7.22 -2.37 1.19
CA TYR A 25 -5.91 -2.69 1.73
C TYR A 25 -5.63 -1.83 2.95
N TRP A 26 -5.13 -2.46 4.00
CA TRP A 26 -4.73 -1.80 5.24
C TRP A 26 -3.22 -1.59 5.27
N PHE A 27 -2.79 -0.47 5.83
CA PHE A 27 -1.38 -0.16 6.05
C PHE A 27 -1.13 0.35 7.47
N ARG A 28 0.14 0.25 7.87
CA ARG A 28 0.69 0.87 9.08
C ARG A 28 1.98 1.60 8.73
N VAL A 29 2.21 2.74 9.35
CA VAL A 29 3.45 3.52 9.25
C VAL A 29 4.02 3.66 10.65
N PHE A 30 5.31 3.37 10.80
CA PHE A 30 6.07 3.66 12.01
C PHE A 30 6.89 4.91 11.77
N LEU A 31 6.64 5.96 12.55
CA LEU A 31 7.37 7.21 12.48
C LEU A 31 8.63 7.14 13.35
N GLU A 32 9.62 7.99 13.05
CA GLU A 32 10.89 8.03 13.79
C GLU A 32 10.71 8.35 15.28
N ASP A 33 9.63 9.08 15.63
CA ASP A 33 9.27 9.40 17.01
C ASP A 33 8.54 8.25 17.75
N GLY A 34 8.45 7.08 17.12
CA GLY A 34 7.85 5.87 17.70
C GLY A 34 6.32 5.81 17.57
N ARG A 35 5.67 6.80 16.96
CA ARG A 35 4.22 6.73 16.70
C ARG A 35 3.89 5.73 15.60
N GLU A 36 2.77 5.03 15.77
CA GLU A 36 2.16 4.18 14.75
C GLU A 36 0.94 4.88 14.16
N PHE A 37 0.89 5.01 12.83
CA PHE A 37 -0.30 5.43 12.10
C PHE A 37 -0.89 4.24 11.34
N LYS A 38 -2.22 4.12 11.34
CA LYS A 38 -2.96 3.05 10.63
C LYS A 38 -3.98 3.67 9.70
N GLY A 39 -4.17 3.07 8.54
CA GLY A 39 -5.18 3.49 7.58
C GLY A 39 -5.50 2.39 6.58
N HIS A 40 -6.40 2.70 5.66
CA HIS A 40 -6.72 1.84 4.53
C HIS A 40 -7.00 2.66 3.28
N PHE A 41 -6.88 2.01 2.13
CA PHE A 41 -7.27 2.52 0.83
C PHE A 41 -7.83 1.39 -0.02
N SER A 42 -8.72 1.71 -0.96
CA SER A 42 -9.24 0.73 -1.92
C SER A 42 -8.38 0.72 -3.18
N LEU A 43 -7.99 -0.47 -3.67
CA LEU A 43 -7.34 -0.61 -4.96
C LEU A 43 -8.40 -0.60 -6.07
N VAL A 44 -8.43 0.47 -6.86
CA VAL A 44 -9.30 0.63 -8.02
C VAL A 44 -8.45 0.61 -9.29
N ARG A 45 -8.91 -0.09 -10.32
CA ARG A 45 -8.33 -0.03 -11.67
C ARG A 45 -9.30 0.71 -12.57
N GLY A 46 -8.83 1.78 -13.21
CA GLY A 46 -9.59 2.41 -14.28
C GLY A 46 -9.80 1.41 -15.40
N THR A 47 -11.04 1.13 -15.75
CA THR A 47 -11.37 0.62 -17.08
C THR A 47 -11.62 1.86 -17.93
N ASP A 48 -10.71 2.14 -18.86
CA ASP A 48 -10.97 3.12 -19.93
C ASP A 48 -12.23 2.74 -20.73
#